data_AF-A0A1I2QET9-F1
#
_entry.id   AF-A0A1I2QET9-F1
#
_cell.length_a   1.000
_cell.length_b   1.000
_cell.length_c   1.000
_cell.angle_alpha   90.00
_cell.angle_beta   90.00
_cell.angle_gamma   90.00
#
_symmetry.space_group_name_H-M   'P 1'
#
loop_
_entity.id
_entity.type
_entity.pdbx_description
1 polymer ?
#
loop_
_entity_poly.entity_id
_entity_poly.type
_entity_poly.pdbx_seq_one_letter_code
_entity_poly.pdbx_strand_id
1 'polypeptide(L)'
;MKHLFLSLLLGLLPLSASAQDNIKPLLKTQWGQGEPFNLLCPVKTDSTTLKKVHAKAGCVAVAVAQVVRGIEYPSMSPDGKTPYEWQKMFNSYYQGIEKESLVAVAKLVSDCGVQSRVSYGTDGSGAYTKTAVDNMKRLMHFSKYMMPLRRDEYQGEEGLKRWKNILYGELAAGRPVIFSGAQKRKNSRKDRSHAFVIDGYKNGKFHANFGWNGLEDGYYDIEDMNGYSERQTAVVNIADSTYIPKTRQVNLSTAGTLKDHFTPEGLKQVYSLKITGRMNADDYAFLRSMSTWSSKTGKGGVLAALDLSDLETTELPDTAFKNCNKLVYVKLPRGIKSIPAATFYNCYLLNFAEIPEGTETIGNGAFAGCRSLIKAELPESVTAIGRKAYRYCSSLIAVNLPRNVAFVGDEAFSDCEQLRWISMPAKANAGKNLTLRSKDFQKITRY
;
A
#
# COMPACT_ATOMS: atom_id res chain seq x y z
N MET A 1 -29.19 18.79 41.02
CA MET A 1 -28.37 17.55 40.91
C MET A 1 -29.11 16.63 39.94
N LYS A 2 -28.85 16.72 38.63
CA LYS A 2 -27.79 16.04 37.86
C LYS A 2 -27.93 14.52 37.84
N HIS A 3 -27.87 13.99 36.60
CA HIS A 3 -27.60 12.63 36.15
C HIS A 3 -28.80 11.71 35.92
N LEU A 4 -28.89 10.90 34.87
CA LEU A 4 -28.19 10.78 33.58
C LEU A 4 -28.87 9.58 32.89
N PHE A 5 -29.65 9.75 31.82
CA PHE A 5 -29.95 8.63 30.91
C PHE A 5 -30.00 9.16 29.48
N LEU A 6 -28.79 9.35 28.95
CA LEU A 6 -28.54 9.51 27.52
C LEU A 6 -28.49 8.10 26.94
N SER A 7 -29.58 7.62 26.35
CA SER A 7 -29.58 6.38 25.58
C SER A 7 -28.68 6.54 24.35
N LEU A 8 -27.59 5.79 24.34
CA LEU A 8 -26.69 5.57 23.21
C LEU A 8 -27.48 5.18 21.95
N LEU A 9 -27.72 6.15 21.05
CA LEU A 9 -27.86 5.86 19.62
C LEU A 9 -26.44 5.72 19.05
N LEU A 10 -25.83 4.54 19.20
CA LEU A 10 -24.62 4.23 18.44
C LEU A 10 -25.02 4.07 16.97
N GLY A 11 -24.55 5.01 16.15
CA GLY A 11 -24.84 5.09 14.72
C GLY A 11 -24.48 3.80 13.98
N LEU A 12 -25.51 3.01 13.71
CA LEU A 12 -25.61 2.23 12.48
C LEU A 12 -25.76 3.24 11.34
N LEU A 13 -24.64 3.62 10.70
CA LEU A 13 -24.73 4.09 9.32
C LEU A 13 -25.20 2.89 8.48
N PRO A 14 -26.34 2.97 7.79
CA PRO A 14 -26.68 1.94 6.83
C PRO A 14 -25.64 2.02 5.71
N LEU A 15 -24.87 0.94 5.50
CA LEU A 15 -24.16 0.71 4.24
C LEU A 15 -25.16 0.27 3.18
N SER A 16 -26.06 1.20 2.86
CA SER A 16 -26.77 1.27 1.60
C SER A 16 -26.61 2.70 1.12
N ALA A 17 -25.47 3.00 0.51
CA ALA A 17 -25.33 4.18 -0.33
C ALA A 17 -26.23 4.00 -1.56
N SER A 18 -27.53 4.17 -1.37
CA SER A 18 -28.47 4.38 -2.46
C SER A 18 -28.24 5.80 -2.99
N ALA A 19 -27.75 5.90 -4.23
CA ALA A 19 -27.65 7.15 -5.01
C ALA A 19 -26.99 8.33 -4.26
N GLN A 20 -25.66 8.31 -4.11
CA GLN A 20 -24.91 9.40 -3.48
C GLN A 20 -24.73 10.61 -4.40
N ASP A 21 -24.78 11.81 -3.81
CA ASP A 21 -24.52 13.10 -4.45
C ASP A 21 -23.28 13.06 -5.35
N ASN A 22 -23.38 13.61 -6.57
CA ASN A 22 -22.28 13.65 -7.53
C ASN A 22 -21.03 14.31 -6.91
N ILE A 23 -19.87 13.65 -7.01
CA ILE A 23 -18.57 14.21 -6.61
C ILE A 23 -17.88 14.78 -7.83
N LYS A 24 -17.69 16.11 -7.84
CA LYS A 24 -16.88 16.80 -8.86
C LYS A 24 -15.43 16.29 -8.83
N PRO A 25 -14.68 16.39 -9.94
CA PRO A 25 -13.27 16.00 -9.98
C PRO A 25 -12.48 16.67 -8.84
N LEU A 26 -11.84 15.85 -8.01
CA LEU A 26 -11.05 16.27 -6.86
C LEU A 26 -9.74 16.91 -7.32
N LEU A 27 -9.16 16.42 -8.42
CA LEU A 27 -7.94 16.97 -8.99
C LEU A 27 -8.28 18.01 -10.05
N LYS A 28 -7.58 19.14 -9.98
CA LYS A 28 -7.66 20.22 -10.99
C LYS A 28 -6.53 20.14 -12.00
N THR A 29 -5.53 19.29 -11.77
CA THR A 29 -4.36 19.16 -12.61
C THR A 29 -4.72 18.58 -13.97
N GLN A 30 -4.12 19.10 -15.03
CA GLN A 30 -4.21 18.60 -16.40
C GLN A 30 -2.78 18.34 -16.87
N TRP A 31 -2.10 17.40 -16.22
CA TRP A 31 -0.68 17.15 -16.46
C TRP A 31 -0.46 16.12 -17.57
N GLY A 32 0.77 16.09 -18.09
CA GLY A 32 1.15 15.25 -19.23
C GLY A 32 2.46 14.50 -19.00
N GLN A 33 2.87 13.73 -20.01
CA GLN A 33 4.12 12.96 -19.99
C GLN A 33 5.27 13.61 -20.76
N GLY A 34 4.99 14.70 -21.49
CA GLY A 34 5.97 15.48 -22.25
C GLY A 34 6.41 16.74 -21.49
N GLU A 35 6.92 17.72 -22.22
CA GLU A 35 7.33 19.00 -21.65
C GLU A 35 6.10 19.74 -21.05
N PRO A 36 6.21 20.41 -19.88
CA PRO A 36 7.40 20.55 -19.04
C PRO A 36 7.65 19.39 -18.06
N PHE A 37 6.70 18.46 -17.92
CA PHE A 37 6.70 17.39 -16.92
C PHE A 37 7.92 16.46 -17.01
N ASN A 38 8.52 16.31 -18.20
CA ASN A 38 9.67 15.44 -18.43
C ASN A 38 11.03 16.15 -18.51
N LEU A 39 11.13 17.44 -18.20
CA LEU A 39 12.39 18.21 -18.32
C LEU A 39 13.56 17.62 -17.50
N LEU A 40 13.26 16.88 -16.43
CA LEU A 40 14.26 16.21 -15.59
C LEU A 40 14.30 14.69 -15.78
N CYS A 41 13.65 14.16 -16.82
CA CYS A 41 13.78 12.76 -17.22
C CYS A 41 15.07 12.55 -18.02
N PRO A 42 15.64 11.32 -18.05
CA PRO A 42 16.86 11.04 -18.79
C PRO A 42 16.77 11.42 -20.28
N VAL A 43 17.84 12.01 -20.81
CA VAL A 43 17.95 12.31 -22.24
C VAL A 43 18.30 11.03 -23.00
N LYS A 44 17.52 10.72 -24.04
CA LYS A 44 17.70 9.55 -24.90
C LYS A 44 17.74 9.96 -26.37
N THR A 45 18.27 9.08 -27.21
CA THR A 45 18.19 9.25 -28.67
C THR A 45 16.85 8.70 -29.13
N ASP A 46 16.05 9.53 -29.77
CA ASP A 46 14.79 9.14 -30.40
C ASP A 46 15.06 8.23 -31.61
N SER A 47 14.43 7.06 -31.65
CA SER A 47 14.69 6.04 -32.69
C SER A 47 14.21 6.45 -34.07
N THR A 48 13.29 7.40 -34.18
CA THR A 48 12.71 7.83 -35.46
C THR A 48 13.42 9.06 -36.02
N THR A 49 13.70 10.04 -35.17
CA THR A 49 14.28 11.34 -35.56
C THR A 49 15.79 11.41 -35.33
N LEU A 50 16.37 10.46 -34.59
CA LEU A 50 17.78 10.41 -34.15
C LEU A 50 18.22 11.61 -33.30
N LYS A 51 17.29 12.47 -32.88
CA LYS A 51 17.56 13.62 -32.02
C LYS A 51 17.66 13.21 -30.55
N LYS A 52 18.45 13.97 -29.78
CA LYS A 52 18.46 13.86 -28.32
C LYS A 52 17.23 14.56 -27.76
N VAL A 53 16.39 13.81 -27.06
CA VAL A 53 15.17 14.30 -26.43
C VAL A 53 15.04 13.73 -25.02
N HIS A 54 14.34 14.44 -24.14
CA HIS A 54 13.97 13.87 -22.84
C HIS A 54 13.00 12.69 -23.05
N ALA A 55 13.27 11.57 -22.39
CA ALA A 55 12.32 10.46 -22.34
C ALA A 55 10.96 10.91 -21.79
N LYS A 56 9.88 10.22 -22.16
CA LYS A 56 8.56 10.49 -21.55
C LYS A 56 8.59 10.20 -20.06
N ALA A 57 7.85 10.96 -19.27
CA ALA A 57 7.78 10.73 -17.82
C ALA A 57 7.20 9.35 -17.45
N GLY A 58 6.26 8.84 -18.25
CA GLY A 58 5.54 7.59 -18.01
C GLY A 58 4.24 7.81 -17.24
N CYS A 59 3.21 7.05 -17.60
CA CYS A 59 1.85 7.22 -17.07
C CYS A 59 1.76 7.01 -15.56
N VAL A 60 2.49 6.03 -15.00
CA VAL A 60 2.54 5.79 -13.55
C VAL A 60 3.13 6.99 -12.81
N ALA A 61 4.21 7.59 -13.34
CA ALA A 61 4.85 8.74 -12.71
C ALA A 61 3.90 9.94 -12.67
N VAL A 62 3.20 10.22 -13.79
CA VAL A 62 2.24 11.33 -13.88
C VAL A 62 1.01 11.09 -13.00
N ALA A 63 0.43 9.88 -12.99
CA ALA A 63 -0.71 9.56 -12.14
C ALA A 63 -0.37 9.72 -10.64
N VAL A 64 0.81 9.24 -10.21
CA VAL A 64 1.30 9.43 -8.84
C VAL A 64 1.52 10.91 -8.55
N ALA A 65 2.20 11.65 -9.44
CA ALA A 65 2.51 13.06 -9.25
C ALA A 65 1.25 13.93 -9.13
N GLN A 66 0.21 13.66 -9.93
CA GLN A 66 -1.07 14.38 -9.83
C GLN A 66 -1.76 14.13 -8.48
N VAL A 67 -1.74 12.89 -7.97
CA VAL A 67 -2.28 12.57 -6.63
C VAL A 67 -1.45 13.22 -5.53
N VAL A 68 -0.12 13.14 -5.59
CA VAL A 68 0.80 13.80 -4.65
C VAL A 68 0.56 15.31 -4.63
N ARG A 69 0.42 15.93 -5.80
CA ARG A 69 0.11 17.36 -5.92
C ARG A 69 -1.26 17.70 -5.35
N GLY A 70 -2.27 16.86 -5.58
CA GLY A 70 -3.62 17.08 -5.06
C GLY A 70 -3.70 17.01 -3.53
N ILE A 71 -2.86 16.18 -2.91
CA ILE A 71 -2.77 16.04 -1.44
C ILE A 71 -1.79 17.05 -0.83
N GLU A 72 -0.84 17.57 -1.63
CA GLU A 72 0.26 18.44 -1.16
C GLU A 72 1.13 17.78 -0.09
N TYR A 73 1.40 16.48 -0.26
CA TYR A 73 2.19 15.66 0.66
C TYR A 73 3.09 14.68 -0.10
N PRO A 74 4.34 14.42 0.36
CA PRO A 74 5.05 14.99 1.51
C PRO A 74 5.64 16.37 1.22
N SER A 75 6.04 17.14 2.22
CA SER A 75 6.66 18.47 2.01
C SER A 75 8.07 18.44 1.40
N MET A 76 8.73 17.29 1.39
CA MET A 76 10.12 17.11 0.94
C MET A 76 10.24 15.99 -0.08
N SER A 77 11.21 16.09 -0.98
CA SER A 77 11.57 15.05 -1.93
C SER A 77 12.00 13.75 -1.24
N PRO A 78 11.89 12.59 -1.93
CA PRO A 78 12.31 11.27 -1.42
C PRO A 78 13.70 11.16 -0.81
N ASP A 79 14.65 12.01 -1.20
CA ASP A 79 16.02 12.06 -0.67
C ASP A 79 16.18 13.02 0.52
N GLY A 80 15.11 13.72 0.92
CA GLY A 80 15.08 14.69 2.01
C GLY A 80 15.77 16.01 1.71
N LYS A 81 16.14 16.29 0.45
CA LYS A 81 16.98 17.45 0.10
C LYS A 81 16.25 18.63 -0.50
N THR A 82 15.13 18.40 -1.18
CA THR A 82 14.41 19.45 -1.92
C THR A 82 12.99 19.59 -1.39
N PRO A 83 12.59 20.75 -0.85
CA PRO A 83 11.19 20.99 -0.50
C PRO A 83 10.34 21.07 -1.76
N TYR A 84 9.14 20.50 -1.72
CA TYR A 84 8.16 20.70 -2.78
C TYR A 84 7.42 22.02 -2.58
N GLU A 85 7.60 22.93 -3.53
CA GLU A 85 6.95 24.24 -3.56
C GLU A 85 5.61 24.14 -4.30
N TRP A 86 4.57 23.66 -3.63
CA TRP A 86 3.25 23.38 -4.23
C TRP A 86 2.64 24.58 -4.96
N GLN A 87 2.87 25.79 -4.46
CA GLN A 87 2.42 27.05 -5.07
C GLN A 87 3.02 27.32 -6.46
N LYS A 88 4.17 26.70 -6.79
CA LYS A 88 4.81 26.75 -8.11
C LYS A 88 4.34 25.64 -9.06
N MET A 89 3.52 24.72 -8.57
CA MET A 89 3.00 23.59 -9.33
C MET A 89 1.56 23.86 -9.75
N PHE A 90 1.38 24.42 -10.95
CA PHE A 90 0.08 24.84 -11.45
C PHE A 90 -0.78 23.67 -11.94
N ASN A 91 -2.08 23.92 -12.04
CA ASN A 91 -3.04 22.94 -12.55
C ASN A 91 -2.79 22.61 -14.03
N SER A 92 -2.48 23.61 -14.85
CA SER A 92 -2.17 23.46 -16.26
C SER A 92 -0.95 24.31 -16.62
N TYR A 93 -0.25 23.92 -17.69
CA TYR A 93 0.97 24.59 -18.14
C TYR A 93 0.81 25.08 -19.58
N TYR A 94 1.16 26.34 -19.82
CA TYR A 94 1.09 27.03 -21.11
C TYR A 94 2.32 27.90 -21.32
N GLN A 95 2.48 28.49 -22.52
CA GLN A 95 3.62 29.35 -22.83
C GLN A 95 3.71 30.57 -21.91
N GLY A 96 4.91 30.91 -21.44
CA GLY A 96 5.16 32.08 -20.60
C GLY A 96 5.23 31.81 -19.09
N ILE A 97 5.06 30.56 -18.65
CA ILE A 97 5.30 30.17 -17.25
C ILE A 97 6.80 30.27 -16.92
N GLU A 98 7.09 30.81 -15.74
CA GLU A 98 8.43 30.99 -15.20
C GLU A 98 9.19 29.66 -15.07
N LYS A 99 10.50 29.72 -15.36
CA LYS A 99 11.37 28.53 -15.43
C LYS A 99 11.35 27.74 -14.13
N GLU A 100 11.28 28.41 -12.99
CA GLU A 100 11.25 27.82 -11.67
C GLU A 100 10.03 26.92 -11.48
N SER A 101 8.87 27.33 -12.01
CA SER A 101 7.62 26.56 -11.94
C SER A 101 7.59 25.39 -12.92
N LEU A 102 8.26 25.52 -14.07
CA LEU A 102 8.51 24.38 -14.97
C LEU A 102 9.39 23.33 -14.30
N VAL A 103 10.46 23.76 -13.63
CA VAL A 103 11.39 22.88 -12.90
C VAL A 103 10.71 22.23 -11.69
N ALA A 104 9.86 22.97 -10.96
CA ALA A 104 9.14 22.46 -9.80
C ALA A 104 8.28 21.23 -10.15
N VAL A 105 7.45 21.34 -11.19
CA VAL A 105 6.62 20.19 -11.63
C VAL A 105 7.46 19.06 -12.22
N ALA A 106 8.50 19.39 -13.01
CA ALA A 106 9.40 18.38 -13.56
C ALA A 106 10.14 17.60 -12.47
N LYS A 107 10.49 18.25 -11.35
CA LYS A 107 11.13 17.61 -10.20
C LYS A 107 10.21 16.61 -9.53
N LEU A 108 8.97 16.99 -9.22
CA LEU A 108 7.99 16.07 -8.64
C LEU A 108 7.74 14.86 -9.57
N VAL A 109 7.52 15.10 -10.86
CA VAL A 109 7.26 14.04 -11.84
C VAL A 109 8.48 13.12 -11.99
N SER A 110 9.69 13.68 -12.03
CA SER A 110 10.93 12.90 -12.09
C SER A 110 11.14 12.05 -10.82
N ASP A 111 10.94 12.61 -9.63
CA ASP A 111 11.00 11.88 -8.36
C ASP A 111 9.99 10.72 -8.34
N CYS A 112 8.77 10.97 -8.79
CA CYS A 112 7.71 9.96 -8.92
C CYS A 112 8.10 8.85 -9.92
N GLY A 113 8.79 9.18 -11.01
CA GLY A 113 9.28 8.21 -11.98
C GLY A 113 10.45 7.37 -11.47
N VAL A 114 11.44 8.02 -10.85
CA VAL A 114 12.63 7.35 -10.28
C VAL A 114 12.21 6.39 -9.18
N GLN A 115 11.36 6.83 -8.24
CA GLN A 115 10.91 5.96 -7.16
C GLN A 115 10.07 4.78 -7.67
N SER A 116 9.29 4.98 -8.74
CA SER A 116 8.48 3.92 -9.35
C SER A 116 9.30 2.94 -10.19
N ARG A 117 10.62 3.16 -10.31
CA ARG A 117 11.55 2.41 -11.16
C ARG A 117 11.09 2.40 -12.62
N VAL A 118 10.71 3.57 -13.13
CA VAL A 118 10.29 3.72 -14.52
C VAL A 118 11.40 3.27 -15.47
N SER A 119 11.05 2.37 -16.39
CA SER A 119 11.86 2.10 -17.57
C SER A 119 11.59 3.20 -18.60
N TYR A 120 12.49 4.17 -18.67
CA TYR A 120 12.33 5.36 -19.50
C TYR A 120 12.53 5.07 -20.99
N GLY A 121 11.66 5.61 -21.85
CA GLY A 121 11.76 5.55 -23.31
C GLY A 121 11.24 6.81 -23.98
N THR A 122 11.60 7.03 -25.26
CA THR A 122 11.14 8.17 -26.05
C THR A 122 9.70 7.98 -26.54
N ASP A 123 9.34 6.75 -26.91
CA ASP A 123 8.00 6.38 -27.41
C ASP A 123 7.05 5.91 -26.29
N GLY A 124 7.53 5.89 -25.05
CA GLY A 124 6.77 5.47 -23.89
C GLY A 124 7.68 5.00 -22.75
N SER A 125 7.21 5.23 -21.53
CA SER A 125 7.90 4.85 -20.30
C SER A 125 6.94 4.06 -19.41
N GLY A 126 7.43 2.97 -18.79
CA GLY A 126 6.60 2.02 -18.06
C GLY A 126 7.11 1.69 -16.67
N ALA A 127 6.20 1.49 -15.73
CA ALA A 127 6.48 1.02 -14.37
C ALA A 127 5.34 0.12 -13.88
N TYR A 128 5.59 -0.62 -12.80
CA TYR A 128 4.54 -1.37 -12.10
C TYR A 128 3.93 -0.49 -11.01
N THR A 129 2.59 -0.34 -11.01
CA THR A 129 1.85 0.41 -9.99
C THR A 129 2.17 -0.08 -8.57
N LYS A 130 2.37 -1.40 -8.37
CA LYS A 130 2.79 -1.94 -7.08
C LYS A 130 4.11 -1.33 -6.58
N THR A 131 5.11 -1.23 -7.44
CA THR A 131 6.42 -0.63 -7.10
C THR A 131 6.27 0.84 -6.74
N ALA A 132 5.40 1.57 -7.45
CA ALA A 132 5.09 2.95 -7.12
C ALA A 132 4.48 3.07 -5.71
N VAL A 133 3.45 2.27 -5.40
CA VAL A 133 2.79 2.27 -4.08
C VAL A 133 3.75 1.90 -2.95
N ASP A 134 4.54 0.83 -3.12
CA ASP A 134 5.52 0.41 -2.10
C ASP A 134 6.52 1.54 -1.82
N ASN A 135 6.91 2.32 -2.84
CA ASN A 135 7.84 3.43 -2.68
C ASN A 135 7.17 4.72 -2.19
N MET A 136 5.91 4.99 -2.50
CA MET A 136 5.16 6.10 -1.88
C MET A 136 5.12 5.94 -0.35
N LYS A 137 4.86 4.73 0.14
CA LYS A 137 4.91 4.43 1.58
C LYS A 137 6.31 4.61 2.17
N ARG A 138 7.33 4.14 1.44
CA ARG A 138 8.70 4.06 1.95
C ARG A 138 9.46 5.37 1.93
N LEU A 139 9.43 6.03 0.78
CA LEU A 139 10.30 7.15 0.44
C LEU A 139 9.57 8.49 0.56
N MET A 140 8.26 8.49 0.34
CA MET A 140 7.43 9.68 0.48
C MET A 140 6.59 9.65 1.76
N HIS A 141 6.76 8.63 2.61
CA HIS A 141 6.11 8.49 3.90
C HIS A 141 4.57 8.51 3.86
N PHE A 142 3.96 8.16 2.74
CA PHE A 142 2.50 8.02 2.66
C PHE A 142 1.98 6.92 3.60
N SER A 143 0.67 6.97 3.88
CA SER A 143 -0.02 6.05 4.77
C SER A 143 0.35 4.59 4.51
N LYS A 144 0.77 3.89 5.58
CA LYS A 144 1.02 2.45 5.56
C LYS A 144 -0.21 1.63 5.15
N TYR A 145 -1.41 2.21 5.27
CA TYR A 145 -2.69 1.61 4.91
C TYR A 145 -3.05 1.69 3.42
N MET A 146 -2.26 2.38 2.60
CA MET A 146 -2.47 2.36 1.13
C MET A 146 -2.50 0.92 0.63
N MET A 147 -3.43 0.59 -0.25
CA MET A 147 -3.63 -0.79 -0.67
C MET A 147 -3.91 -0.90 -2.17
N PRO A 148 -3.09 -1.65 -2.92
CA PRO A 148 -3.42 -2.02 -4.28
C PRO A 148 -4.49 -3.13 -4.28
N LEU A 149 -5.57 -2.88 -4.99
CA LEU A 149 -6.66 -3.82 -5.25
C LEU A 149 -6.65 -4.22 -6.71
N ARG A 150 -7.11 -5.44 -7.00
CA ARG A 150 -7.26 -5.93 -8.38
C ARG A 150 -8.72 -6.22 -8.68
N ARG A 151 -9.20 -5.76 -9.83
CA ARG A 151 -10.60 -5.94 -10.26
C ARG A 151 -11.00 -7.41 -10.37
N ASP A 152 -10.08 -8.30 -10.73
CA ASP A 152 -10.34 -9.74 -10.89
C ASP A 152 -10.54 -10.49 -9.57
N GLU A 153 -10.32 -9.83 -8.43
CA GLU A 153 -10.69 -10.32 -7.10
C GLU A 153 -12.18 -10.03 -6.77
N TYR A 154 -12.88 -9.28 -7.61
CA TYR A 154 -14.25 -8.82 -7.39
C TYR A 154 -15.18 -9.32 -8.51
N GLN A 155 -15.23 -10.64 -8.74
CA GLN A 155 -15.95 -11.22 -9.88
C GLN A 155 -17.48 -11.22 -9.72
N GLY A 156 -18.19 -11.33 -10.85
CA GLY A 156 -19.65 -11.33 -10.89
C GLY A 156 -20.26 -9.96 -10.60
N GLU A 157 -21.59 -9.92 -10.58
CA GLU A 157 -22.38 -8.70 -10.38
C GLU A 157 -22.18 -8.09 -8.98
N GLU A 158 -22.26 -8.91 -7.94
CA GLU A 158 -22.01 -8.48 -6.56
C GLU A 158 -20.55 -8.00 -6.35
N GLY A 159 -19.59 -8.65 -7.02
CA GLY A 159 -18.20 -8.20 -7.01
C GLY A 159 -18.04 -6.84 -7.68
N LEU A 160 -18.66 -6.62 -8.84
CA LEU A 160 -18.67 -5.33 -9.53
C LEU A 160 -19.29 -4.23 -8.67
N LYS A 161 -20.44 -4.50 -8.03
CA LYS A 161 -21.10 -3.57 -7.11
C LYS A 161 -20.17 -3.19 -5.96
N ARG A 162 -19.47 -4.16 -5.39
CA ARG A 162 -18.46 -3.91 -4.35
C ARG A 162 -17.27 -3.11 -4.85
N TRP A 163 -16.75 -3.42 -6.04
CA TRP A 163 -15.67 -2.66 -6.67
C TRP A 163 -16.06 -1.18 -6.81
N LYS A 164 -17.28 -0.91 -7.33
CA LYS A 164 -17.84 0.44 -7.42
C LYS A 164 -17.95 1.12 -6.04
N ASN A 165 -18.51 0.43 -5.05
CA ASN A 165 -18.69 0.98 -3.69
C ASN A 165 -17.37 1.36 -3.01
N ILE A 166 -16.30 0.62 -3.25
CA ILE A 166 -14.96 0.98 -2.75
C ILE A 166 -14.51 2.32 -3.33
N LEU A 167 -14.63 2.47 -4.65
CA LEU A 167 -14.23 3.69 -5.34
C LEU A 167 -15.11 4.88 -4.92
N TYR A 168 -16.44 4.69 -4.82
CA TYR A 168 -17.33 5.71 -4.28
C TYR A 168 -16.93 6.12 -2.85
N GLY A 169 -16.58 5.17 -1.99
CA GLY A 169 -16.14 5.44 -0.62
C GLY A 169 -14.83 6.24 -0.53
N GLU A 170 -13.86 5.98 -1.41
CA GLU A 170 -12.63 6.77 -1.50
C GLU A 170 -12.92 8.21 -1.95
N LEU A 171 -13.69 8.36 -3.03
CA LEU A 171 -14.01 9.66 -3.63
C LEU A 171 -14.87 10.52 -2.71
N ALA A 172 -15.88 9.93 -2.05
CA ALA A 172 -16.70 10.61 -1.06
C ALA A 172 -15.89 11.08 0.16
N ALA A 173 -14.77 10.41 0.45
CA ALA A 173 -13.84 10.80 1.50
C ALA A 173 -12.70 11.70 1.00
N GLY A 174 -12.84 12.27 -0.21
CA GLY A 174 -11.89 13.22 -0.78
C GLY A 174 -10.56 12.59 -1.23
N ARG A 175 -10.50 11.27 -1.42
CA ARG A 175 -9.28 10.56 -1.82
C ARG A 175 -9.34 10.17 -3.30
N PRO A 176 -8.52 10.77 -4.18
CA PRO A 176 -8.37 10.29 -5.54
C PRO A 176 -7.69 8.91 -5.56
N VAL A 177 -8.02 8.10 -6.56
CA VAL A 177 -7.59 6.72 -6.70
C VAL A 177 -6.61 6.61 -7.88
N ILE A 178 -5.39 6.14 -7.63
CA ILE A 178 -4.51 5.73 -8.73
C ILE A 178 -5.08 4.46 -9.34
N PHE A 179 -5.45 4.52 -10.61
CA PHE A 179 -6.05 3.42 -11.33
C PHE A 179 -5.16 2.97 -12.48
N SER A 180 -5.23 1.70 -12.85
CA SER A 180 -4.63 1.23 -14.09
C SER A 180 -5.49 0.18 -14.75
N GLY A 181 -5.38 0.05 -16.06
CA GLY A 181 -6.07 -0.96 -16.85
C GLY A 181 -5.33 -1.26 -18.14
N ALA A 182 -5.77 -2.29 -18.85
CA ALA A 182 -5.22 -2.72 -20.12
C ALA A 182 -6.32 -2.83 -21.18
N GLN A 183 -5.96 -2.56 -22.43
CA GLN A 183 -6.87 -2.72 -23.57
C GLN A 183 -6.89 -4.17 -24.06
N LYS A 184 -8.09 -4.72 -24.32
CA LYS A 184 -8.23 -5.98 -25.07
C LYS A 184 -7.71 -5.78 -26.50
N ARG A 185 -6.65 -6.49 -26.90
CA ARG A 185 -6.22 -6.52 -28.31
C ARG A 185 -6.41 -7.90 -28.91
N LYS A 186 -7.14 -7.97 -30.04
CA LYS A 186 -7.40 -9.23 -30.74
C LYS A 186 -6.15 -9.88 -31.37
N ASN A 187 -5.10 -9.12 -31.72
CA ASN A 187 -3.96 -9.61 -32.54
C ASN A 187 -2.57 -9.00 -32.22
N SER A 188 -2.23 -8.71 -30.96
CA SER A 188 -0.94 -8.07 -30.59
C SER A 188 -0.22 -8.83 -29.48
N ARG A 189 1.11 -9.03 -29.60
CA ARG A 189 1.94 -9.73 -28.60
C ARG A 189 2.19 -8.95 -27.30
N LYS A 190 1.83 -7.66 -27.23
CA LYS A 190 1.95 -6.85 -26.00
C LYS A 190 0.66 -6.06 -25.73
N ASP A 191 0.10 -6.24 -24.54
CA ASP A 191 -1.03 -5.45 -24.07
C ASP A 191 -0.62 -3.99 -23.83
N ARG A 192 -1.46 -3.03 -24.25
CA ARG A 192 -1.28 -1.61 -23.92
C ARG A 192 -1.91 -1.37 -22.55
N SER A 193 -1.08 -1.27 -21.51
CA SER A 193 -1.53 -0.92 -20.16
C SER A 193 -1.30 0.56 -19.91
N HIS A 194 -2.18 1.21 -19.16
CA HIS A 194 -2.08 2.63 -18.82
C HIS A 194 -2.49 2.86 -17.37
N ALA A 195 -1.85 3.83 -16.72
CA ALA A 195 -2.17 4.27 -15.38
C ALA A 195 -2.66 5.72 -15.41
N PHE A 196 -3.70 6.00 -14.64
CA PHE A 196 -4.42 7.27 -14.62
C PHE A 196 -5.05 7.48 -13.23
N VAL A 197 -5.75 8.59 -13.02
CA VAL A 197 -6.41 8.87 -11.74
C VAL A 197 -7.92 8.84 -11.91
N ILE A 198 -8.62 8.17 -11.00
CA ILE A 198 -10.06 8.34 -10.82
C ILE A 198 -10.27 9.30 -9.66
N ASP A 199 -10.97 10.40 -9.88
CA ASP A 199 -11.05 11.51 -8.92
C ASP A 199 -12.44 12.15 -8.84
N GLY A 200 -13.48 11.53 -9.38
CA GLY A 200 -14.85 12.01 -9.23
C GLY A 200 -15.88 11.00 -9.74
N TYR A 201 -17.17 11.28 -9.54
CA TYR A 201 -18.24 10.50 -10.15
C TYR A 201 -19.51 11.32 -10.37
N LYS A 202 -20.23 11.00 -11.44
CA LYS A 202 -21.49 11.63 -11.81
C LYS A 202 -22.40 10.62 -12.50
N ASN A 203 -23.65 10.52 -12.06
CA ASN A 203 -24.67 9.66 -12.68
C ASN A 203 -24.19 8.19 -12.88
N GLY A 204 -23.53 7.63 -11.87
CA GLY A 204 -23.01 6.25 -11.91
C GLY A 204 -21.68 6.06 -12.68
N LYS A 205 -21.20 7.08 -13.38
CA LYS A 205 -19.91 7.07 -14.11
C LYS A 205 -18.80 7.71 -13.29
N PHE A 206 -17.56 7.26 -13.48
CA PHE A 206 -16.37 7.72 -12.78
C PHE A 206 -15.59 8.70 -13.65
N HIS A 207 -15.19 9.84 -13.08
CA HIS A 207 -14.29 10.77 -13.75
C HIS A 207 -12.87 10.19 -13.79
N ALA A 208 -12.24 10.27 -14.96
CA ALA A 208 -10.86 9.86 -15.18
C ALA A 208 -10.02 11.05 -15.64
N ASN A 209 -8.84 11.17 -15.05
CA ASN A 209 -7.75 12.01 -15.50
C ASN A 209 -6.63 11.15 -16.05
N PHE A 210 -6.47 11.11 -17.37
CA PHE A 210 -5.55 10.19 -18.06
C PHE A 210 -4.08 10.64 -18.05
N GLY A 211 -3.79 11.84 -17.57
CA GLY A 211 -2.43 12.40 -17.61
C GLY A 211 -1.98 12.70 -19.04
N TRP A 212 -2.91 13.17 -19.89
CA TRP A 212 -2.69 13.56 -21.29
C TRP A 212 -2.97 15.04 -21.53
N ASN A 213 -2.61 15.91 -20.58
CA ASN A 213 -2.88 17.35 -20.64
C ASN A 213 -4.37 17.68 -20.74
N GLY A 214 -5.22 16.92 -20.03
CA GLY A 214 -6.68 17.08 -20.07
C GLY A 214 -7.36 16.44 -21.29
N LEU A 215 -6.60 15.92 -22.25
CA LEU A 215 -7.17 15.21 -23.40
C LEU A 215 -7.80 13.89 -22.94
N GLU A 216 -9.03 13.64 -23.37
CA GLU A 216 -9.85 12.46 -23.02
C GLU A 216 -10.21 12.35 -21.53
N ASP A 217 -9.94 13.38 -20.72
CA ASP A 217 -10.47 13.41 -19.35
C ASP A 217 -12.00 13.52 -19.38
N GLY A 218 -12.68 12.76 -18.53
CA GLY A 218 -14.14 12.69 -18.57
C GLY A 218 -14.75 11.56 -17.75
N TYR A 219 -16.06 11.34 -17.91
CA TYR A 219 -16.82 10.36 -17.13
C TYR A 219 -17.04 9.06 -17.91
N TYR A 220 -16.59 7.94 -17.34
CA TYR A 220 -16.61 6.61 -17.96
C TYR A 220 -17.30 5.57 -17.06
N ASP A 221 -17.81 4.51 -17.67
CA ASP A 221 -18.26 3.34 -16.93
C ASP A 221 -17.03 2.59 -16.40
N ILE A 222 -17.02 2.17 -15.13
CA ILE A 222 -15.80 1.60 -14.52
C ILE A 222 -15.35 0.31 -15.20
N GLU A 223 -16.28 -0.39 -15.82
CA GLU A 223 -16.07 -1.60 -16.62
C GLU A 223 -15.27 -1.31 -17.91
N ASP A 224 -15.38 -0.09 -18.44
CA ASP A 224 -14.70 0.35 -19.65
C ASP A 224 -14.23 1.81 -19.53
N MET A 225 -13.04 1.97 -18.95
CA MET A 225 -12.38 3.26 -18.79
C MET A 225 -11.66 3.63 -20.07
N ASN A 226 -12.38 4.04 -21.12
CA ASN A 226 -11.81 4.42 -22.42
C ASN A 226 -10.98 3.29 -23.09
N GLY A 227 -11.55 2.10 -23.15
CA GLY A 227 -10.93 0.89 -23.69
C GLY A 227 -10.06 0.13 -22.69
N TYR A 228 -9.77 0.69 -21.51
CA TYR A 228 -8.98 0.03 -20.45
C TYR A 228 -9.84 -0.88 -19.56
N SER A 229 -10.46 -1.90 -20.16
CA SER A 229 -11.40 -2.84 -19.49
C SER A 229 -10.72 -4.01 -18.77
N GLU A 230 -9.48 -4.35 -19.12
CA GLU A 230 -8.81 -5.55 -18.62
C GLU A 230 -7.82 -5.26 -17.50
N ARG A 231 -7.56 -6.29 -16.67
CA ARG A 231 -6.50 -6.29 -15.64
C ARG A 231 -6.49 -5.02 -14.79
N GLN A 232 -7.68 -4.50 -14.50
CA GLN A 232 -7.84 -3.26 -13.77
C GLN A 232 -7.31 -3.37 -12.35
N THR A 233 -6.66 -2.31 -11.88
CA THR A 233 -6.19 -2.18 -10.50
C THR A 233 -6.53 -0.80 -9.96
N ALA A 234 -6.79 -0.70 -8.67
CA ALA A 234 -7.01 0.55 -7.97
C ALA A 234 -6.12 0.62 -6.74
N VAL A 235 -5.56 1.78 -6.43
CA VAL A 235 -4.85 2.02 -5.17
C VAL A 235 -5.76 2.87 -4.29
N VAL A 236 -6.17 2.31 -3.16
CA VAL A 236 -7.07 2.96 -2.19
C VAL A 236 -6.29 3.36 -0.94
N ASN A 237 -6.93 4.14 -0.05
CA ASN A 237 -6.35 4.66 1.19
C ASN A 237 -5.12 5.55 0.94
N ILE A 238 -5.10 6.29 -0.17
CA ILE A 238 -4.02 7.24 -0.46
C ILE A 238 -4.22 8.48 0.40
N ALA A 239 -3.33 8.66 1.37
CA ALA A 239 -3.33 9.76 2.30
C ALA A 239 -1.93 9.90 2.96
N ASP A 240 -1.72 10.99 3.69
CA ASP A 240 -0.48 11.23 4.43
C ASP A 240 -0.20 10.16 5.52
N SER A 241 0.95 10.27 6.18
CA SER A 241 1.40 9.33 7.21
C SER A 241 0.47 9.19 8.41
N THR A 242 -0.38 10.18 8.68
CA THR A 242 -1.26 10.25 9.86
C THR A 242 -2.59 9.55 9.64
N TYR A 243 -2.96 9.26 8.39
CA TYR A 243 -4.21 8.62 8.07
C TYR A 243 -4.33 7.23 8.71
N ILE A 244 -5.45 7.04 9.41
CA ILE A 244 -5.90 5.76 9.93
C ILE A 244 -7.28 5.49 9.30
N PRO A 245 -7.47 4.38 8.58
CA PRO A 245 -8.77 4.03 8.05
C PRO A 245 -9.83 3.98 9.16
N LYS A 246 -11.06 4.33 8.81
CA LYS A 246 -12.20 4.14 9.72
C LYS A 246 -12.21 2.68 10.17
N THR A 247 -11.96 2.47 11.46
CA THR A 247 -11.75 1.15 12.03
C THR A 247 -13.04 0.68 12.68
N ARG A 248 -13.54 -0.49 12.24
CA ARG A 248 -14.64 -1.16 12.94
C ARG A 248 -14.10 -1.67 14.27
N GLN A 249 -14.83 -1.48 15.36
CA GLN A 249 -14.43 -1.96 16.67
C GLN A 249 -15.33 -3.12 17.10
N VAL A 250 -14.72 -4.17 17.66
CA VAL A 250 -15.43 -5.31 18.23
C VAL A 250 -14.83 -5.60 19.60
N ASN A 251 -15.69 -5.68 20.62
CA ASN A 251 -15.29 -6.09 21.96
C ASN A 251 -15.78 -7.51 22.22
N LEU A 252 -14.86 -8.43 22.53
CA LEU A 252 -15.17 -9.83 22.79
C LEU A 252 -15.20 -10.11 24.30
N SER A 253 -16.40 -10.15 24.87
CA SER A 253 -16.61 -10.60 26.26
C SER A 253 -16.34 -12.11 26.42
N THR A 254 -16.59 -12.86 25.36
CA THR A 254 -16.45 -14.32 25.29
C THR A 254 -15.56 -14.68 24.09
N ALA A 255 -14.45 -15.39 24.33
CA ALA A 255 -13.59 -15.87 23.26
C ALA A 255 -14.31 -16.87 22.33
N GLY A 256 -13.97 -16.88 21.05
CA GLY A 256 -14.56 -17.71 20.00
C GLY A 256 -15.79 -17.12 19.33
N THR A 257 -16.23 -15.93 19.74
CA THR A 257 -17.47 -15.30 19.26
C THR A 257 -17.25 -14.25 18.17
N LEU A 258 -16.00 -14.02 17.72
CA LEU A 258 -15.71 -12.97 16.74
C LEU A 258 -16.56 -13.10 15.47
N LYS A 259 -16.79 -14.33 15.01
CA LYS A 259 -17.60 -14.62 13.81
C LYS A 259 -19.05 -14.12 13.93
N ASP A 260 -19.60 -14.12 15.14
CA ASP A 260 -21.01 -13.79 15.41
C ASP A 260 -21.26 -12.28 15.25
N HIS A 261 -20.19 -11.46 15.23
CA HIS A 261 -20.27 -10.03 14.97
C HIS A 261 -20.38 -9.68 13.48
N PHE A 262 -20.33 -10.66 12.56
CA PHE A 262 -20.31 -10.39 11.12
C PHE A 262 -21.31 -11.25 10.35
N THR A 263 -22.03 -10.61 9.43
CA THR A 263 -22.74 -11.33 8.38
C THR A 263 -21.76 -11.76 7.27
N PRO A 264 -22.04 -12.84 6.52
CA PRO A 264 -21.21 -13.26 5.39
C PRO A 264 -20.93 -12.14 4.38
N GLU A 265 -21.90 -11.26 4.14
CA GLU A 265 -21.82 -10.10 3.25
C GLU A 265 -20.99 -8.96 3.88
N GLY A 266 -21.07 -8.80 5.20
CA GLY A 266 -20.36 -7.78 5.95
C GLY A 266 -18.85 -8.01 6.00
N LEU A 267 -18.39 -9.26 5.94
CA LEU A 267 -16.95 -9.62 5.92
C LEU A 267 -16.19 -8.95 4.78
N LYS A 268 -16.87 -8.79 3.66
CA LYS A 268 -16.34 -8.20 2.44
C LYS A 268 -16.17 -6.67 2.54
N GLN A 269 -16.66 -6.02 3.58
CA GLN A 269 -16.65 -4.56 3.70
C GLN A 269 -15.72 -4.07 4.82
N VAL A 270 -15.14 -5.00 5.59
CA VAL A 270 -14.31 -4.67 6.74
C VAL A 270 -12.84 -4.62 6.33
N TYR A 271 -12.35 -3.41 6.09
CA TYR A 271 -10.95 -3.14 5.73
C TYR A 271 -10.03 -2.97 6.95
N SER A 272 -10.58 -2.40 8.03
CA SER A 272 -9.86 -2.17 9.28
C SER A 272 -10.71 -2.62 10.46
N LEU A 273 -10.10 -3.41 11.35
CA LEU A 273 -10.74 -3.98 12.53
C LEU A 273 -9.88 -3.75 13.76
N LYS A 274 -10.49 -3.26 14.84
CA LYS A 274 -9.92 -3.25 16.18
C LYS A 274 -10.67 -4.25 17.04
N ILE A 275 -9.93 -5.09 17.75
CA ILE A 275 -10.49 -6.09 18.66
C ILE A 275 -9.97 -5.84 20.06
N THR A 276 -10.88 -5.87 21.03
CA THR A 276 -10.58 -5.83 22.46
C THR A 276 -11.14 -7.06 23.16
N GLY A 277 -10.65 -7.35 24.37
CA GLY A 277 -11.11 -8.49 25.17
C GLY A 277 -10.31 -9.76 24.90
N ARG A 278 -10.98 -10.92 24.93
CA ARG A 278 -10.32 -12.25 24.86
C ARG A 278 -10.59 -12.93 23.54
N MET A 279 -9.55 -13.56 22.99
CA MET A 279 -9.61 -14.36 21.77
C MET A 279 -9.09 -15.78 22.00
N ASN A 280 -9.60 -16.74 21.23
CA ASN A 280 -9.08 -18.10 21.16
C ASN A 280 -8.74 -18.51 19.72
N ALA A 281 -8.41 -19.79 19.51
CA ALA A 281 -8.03 -20.33 18.20
C ALA A 281 -9.09 -20.12 17.11
N ASP A 282 -10.39 -20.15 17.45
CA ASP A 282 -11.48 -19.95 16.49
C ASP A 282 -11.52 -18.50 15.98
N ASP A 283 -11.27 -17.52 16.85
CA ASP A 283 -11.21 -16.11 16.45
C ASP A 283 -10.03 -15.85 15.51
N TYR A 284 -8.86 -16.42 15.78
CA TYR A 284 -7.70 -16.33 14.87
C TYR A 284 -7.97 -17.03 13.54
N ALA A 285 -8.65 -18.19 13.54
CA ALA A 285 -9.06 -18.85 12.31
C ALA A 285 -10.02 -17.99 11.49
N PHE A 286 -10.96 -17.34 12.16
CA PHE A 286 -11.88 -16.42 11.52
C PHE A 286 -11.15 -15.19 10.96
N LEU A 287 -10.23 -14.57 11.69
CA LEU A 287 -9.40 -13.47 11.20
C LEU A 287 -8.58 -13.83 9.96
N ARG A 288 -8.01 -15.04 9.92
CA ARG A 288 -7.35 -15.54 8.70
C ARG A 288 -8.32 -15.57 7.52
N SER A 289 -9.56 -16.03 7.72
CA SER A 289 -10.59 -16.01 6.66
C SER A 289 -10.94 -14.59 6.21
N MET A 290 -10.97 -13.63 7.13
CA MET A 290 -11.23 -12.21 6.83
C MET A 290 -10.08 -11.55 6.06
N SER A 291 -8.86 -12.03 6.27
CA SER A 291 -7.63 -11.44 5.70
C SER A 291 -7.01 -12.31 4.60
N THR A 292 -7.74 -13.29 4.09
CA THR A 292 -7.35 -14.11 2.93
C THR A 292 -8.33 -13.85 1.79
N TRP A 293 -7.87 -13.92 0.55
CA TRP A 293 -8.75 -14.01 -0.62
C TRP A 293 -8.24 -15.03 -1.63
N SER A 294 -9.14 -15.82 -2.18
CA SER A 294 -8.87 -16.78 -3.26
C SER A 294 -9.73 -16.47 -4.48
N SER A 295 -9.08 -16.05 -5.56
CA SER A 295 -9.75 -15.82 -6.85
C SER A 295 -10.34 -17.10 -7.47
N LYS A 296 -9.78 -18.27 -7.15
CA LYS A 296 -10.29 -19.56 -7.62
C LYS A 296 -11.62 -19.95 -7.00
N THR A 297 -11.83 -19.59 -5.73
CA THR A 297 -13.01 -20.01 -4.97
C THR A 297 -13.98 -18.86 -4.69
N GLY A 298 -13.57 -17.60 -4.94
CA GLY A 298 -14.35 -16.41 -4.59
C GLY A 298 -14.58 -16.24 -3.09
N LYS A 299 -13.81 -16.95 -2.25
CA LYS A 299 -13.95 -16.96 -0.79
C LYS A 299 -12.86 -16.15 -0.11
N GLY A 300 -13.21 -15.57 1.02
CA GLY A 300 -12.33 -14.79 1.89
C GLY A 300 -12.83 -13.37 2.14
N GLY A 301 -11.99 -12.53 2.72
CA GLY A 301 -12.26 -11.12 3.02
C GLY A 301 -11.16 -10.18 2.51
N VAL A 302 -11.27 -8.91 2.91
CA VAL A 302 -10.34 -7.82 2.53
C VAL A 302 -9.79 -7.09 3.74
N LEU A 303 -9.80 -7.75 4.90
CA LEU A 303 -9.23 -7.19 6.12
C LEU A 303 -7.75 -6.91 5.88
N ALA A 304 -7.40 -5.62 5.93
CA ALA A 304 -6.07 -5.12 5.60
C ALA A 304 -5.36 -4.49 6.80
N ALA A 305 -6.12 -4.02 7.79
CA ALA A 305 -5.61 -3.43 9.00
C ALA A 305 -6.23 -4.11 10.22
N LEU A 306 -5.39 -4.50 11.18
CA LEU A 306 -5.85 -5.15 12.39
C LEU A 306 -5.18 -4.51 13.62
N ASP A 307 -5.97 -4.01 14.56
CA ASP A 307 -5.49 -3.49 15.83
C ASP A 307 -5.89 -4.45 16.95
N LEU A 308 -4.90 -5.15 17.52
CA LEU A 308 -5.06 -6.07 18.66
C LEU A 308 -4.39 -5.52 19.92
N SER A 309 -4.00 -4.25 19.94
CA SER A 309 -3.18 -3.67 21.01
C SER A 309 -3.83 -3.73 22.40
N ASP A 310 -5.16 -3.84 22.45
CA ASP A 310 -5.97 -3.89 23.67
C ASP A 310 -6.61 -5.27 23.90
N LEU A 311 -6.04 -6.35 23.35
CA LEU A 311 -6.39 -7.71 23.78
C LEU A 311 -5.85 -7.99 25.17
N GLU A 312 -6.61 -8.77 25.95
CA GLU A 312 -6.20 -9.26 27.28
C GLU A 312 -5.15 -10.37 27.21
N THR A 313 -4.92 -10.96 26.02
CA THR A 313 -3.97 -12.07 25.85
C THR A 313 -2.52 -11.63 26.00
N THR A 314 -1.72 -12.46 26.67
CA THR A 314 -0.25 -12.33 26.76
C THR A 314 0.48 -13.24 25.78
N GLU A 315 -0.25 -14.09 25.05
CA GLU A 315 0.33 -15.04 24.11
C GLU A 315 -0.42 -15.04 22.77
N LEU A 316 0.33 -15.32 21.70
CA LEU A 316 -0.20 -15.58 20.36
C LEU A 316 -0.03 -17.08 20.07
N PRO A 317 -0.96 -17.70 19.31
CA PRO A 317 -0.72 -19.05 18.81
C PRO A 317 0.29 -19.05 17.66
N ASP A 318 0.99 -20.16 17.49
CA ASP A 318 1.74 -20.43 16.26
C ASP A 318 0.83 -20.25 15.04
N THR A 319 1.39 -19.67 13.97
CA THR A 319 0.66 -19.43 12.71
C THR A 319 -0.59 -18.54 12.81
N ALA A 320 -0.73 -17.72 13.86
CA ALA A 320 -1.93 -16.89 14.12
C ALA A 320 -2.50 -16.20 12.87
N PHE A 321 -1.62 -15.62 12.04
CA PHE A 321 -1.96 -14.90 10.81
C PHE A 321 -1.32 -15.52 9.56
N LYS A 322 -0.98 -16.81 9.57
CA LYS A 322 -0.37 -17.48 8.41
C LYS A 322 -1.25 -17.35 7.18
N ASN A 323 -0.62 -17.00 6.05
CA ASN A 323 -1.23 -16.75 4.75
C ASN A 323 -2.25 -15.61 4.71
N CYS A 324 -2.30 -14.70 5.68
CA CYS A 324 -3.13 -13.49 5.65
C CYS A 324 -2.68 -12.54 4.53
N ASN A 325 -3.05 -12.87 3.29
CA ASN A 325 -2.54 -12.25 2.08
C ASN A 325 -3.15 -10.87 1.75
N LYS A 326 -4.16 -10.45 2.51
CA LYS A 326 -4.73 -9.10 2.50
C LYS A 326 -4.24 -8.21 3.63
N LEU A 327 -3.62 -8.77 4.66
CA LEU A 327 -3.12 -7.99 5.79
C LEU A 327 -1.96 -7.12 5.33
N VAL A 328 -2.11 -5.81 5.50
CA VAL A 328 -1.10 -4.79 5.20
C VAL A 328 -0.48 -4.26 6.48
N TYR A 329 -1.26 -4.15 7.55
CA TYR A 329 -0.86 -3.62 8.83
C TYR A 329 -1.46 -4.39 10.00
N VAL A 330 -0.68 -4.55 11.06
CA VAL A 330 -1.14 -5.12 12.32
C VAL A 330 -0.52 -4.41 13.52
N LYS A 331 -1.30 -4.15 14.56
CA LYS A 331 -0.79 -3.89 15.91
C LYS A 331 -0.97 -5.13 16.76
N LEU A 332 0.12 -5.62 17.33
CA LEU A 332 0.10 -6.80 18.19
C LEU A 332 -0.31 -6.44 19.63
N PRO A 333 -0.80 -7.41 20.42
CA PRO A 333 -1.23 -7.16 21.80
C PRO A 333 -0.08 -6.70 22.69
N ARG A 334 -0.27 -5.63 23.47
CA ARG A 334 0.79 -4.98 24.26
C ARG A 334 1.53 -5.92 25.22
N GLY A 335 0.87 -6.99 25.69
CA GLY A 335 1.41 -7.90 26.70
C GLY A 335 2.22 -9.10 26.17
N ILE A 336 2.43 -9.22 24.86
CA ILE A 336 3.10 -10.42 24.32
C ILE A 336 4.60 -10.46 24.62
N LYS A 337 5.10 -11.65 24.94
CA LYS A 337 6.53 -11.92 25.13
C LYS A 337 7.23 -12.44 23.89
N SER A 338 6.48 -13.02 22.96
CA SER A 338 7.03 -13.63 21.76
C SER A 338 6.12 -13.39 20.56
N ILE A 339 6.73 -13.33 19.38
CA ILE A 339 6.04 -13.57 18.11
C ILE A 339 6.31 -15.03 17.74
N PRO A 340 5.33 -15.93 17.85
CA PRO A 340 5.53 -17.36 17.66
C PRO A 340 5.93 -17.77 16.24
N ALA A 341 6.20 -19.05 16.06
CA ALA A 341 6.66 -19.59 14.79
C ALA A 341 5.61 -19.37 13.68
N ALA A 342 6.09 -18.95 12.52
CA ALA A 342 5.29 -18.74 11.31
C ALA A 342 4.05 -17.84 11.48
N THR A 343 4.02 -16.96 12.49
CA THR A 343 2.88 -16.08 12.82
C THR A 343 2.33 -15.33 11.60
N PHE A 344 3.18 -14.70 10.80
CA PHE A 344 2.86 -13.96 9.58
C PHE A 344 3.41 -14.64 8.31
N TYR A 345 3.66 -15.94 8.36
CA TYR A 345 4.20 -16.66 7.22
C TYR A 345 3.35 -16.45 5.96
N ASN A 346 3.97 -16.03 4.86
CA ASN A 346 3.34 -15.70 3.57
C ASN A 346 2.26 -14.60 3.60
N CYS A 347 2.32 -13.66 4.54
CA CYS A 347 1.53 -12.42 4.47
C CYS A 347 2.17 -11.45 3.46
N TYR A 348 2.09 -11.74 2.16
CA TYR A 348 2.91 -11.03 1.17
C TYR A 348 2.61 -9.53 1.01
N LEU A 349 1.43 -9.05 1.44
CA LEU A 349 1.10 -7.63 1.49
C LEU A 349 1.44 -6.96 2.83
N LEU A 350 1.83 -7.72 3.86
CA LEU A 350 2.15 -7.17 5.17
C LEU A 350 3.36 -6.26 5.01
N ASN A 351 3.10 -4.96 5.22
CA ASN A 351 4.05 -3.90 5.00
C ASN A 351 4.66 -3.40 6.30
N PHE A 352 3.91 -3.52 7.40
CA PHE A 352 4.31 -3.07 8.72
C PHE A 352 3.59 -3.89 9.80
N ALA A 353 4.33 -4.30 10.83
CA ALA A 353 3.79 -4.88 12.04
C ALA A 353 4.31 -4.08 13.24
N GLU A 354 3.40 -3.55 14.05
CA GLU A 354 3.74 -2.86 15.29
C GLU A 354 3.98 -3.92 16.37
N ILE A 355 5.27 -4.13 16.69
CA ILE A 355 5.72 -5.08 17.70
C ILE A 355 5.87 -4.32 19.02
N PRO A 356 5.09 -4.65 20.07
CA PRO A 356 5.10 -3.90 21.31
C PRO A 356 6.40 -4.11 22.11
N GLU A 357 6.79 -3.06 22.83
CA GLU A 357 7.85 -3.15 23.85
C GLU A 357 7.55 -4.28 24.85
N GLY A 358 8.59 -5.00 25.26
CA GLY A 358 8.46 -6.20 26.08
C GLY A 358 8.40 -7.50 25.28
N THR A 359 8.29 -7.43 23.94
CA THR A 359 8.50 -8.59 23.06
C THR A 359 9.98 -8.99 23.06
N GLU A 360 10.28 -10.21 23.48
CA GLU A 360 11.66 -10.70 23.68
C GLU A 360 12.14 -11.57 22.52
N THR A 361 11.24 -12.30 21.86
CA THR A 361 11.62 -13.28 20.83
C THR A 361 10.80 -13.17 19.55
N ILE A 362 11.48 -13.28 18.41
CA ILE A 362 10.86 -13.43 17.09
C ILE A 362 11.07 -14.87 16.63
N GLY A 363 10.00 -15.63 16.48
CA GLY A 363 10.02 -17.07 16.23
C GLY A 363 10.49 -17.47 14.83
N ASN A 364 10.69 -18.77 14.66
CA ASN A 364 11.14 -19.34 13.39
C ASN A 364 10.14 -19.02 12.27
N GLY A 365 10.63 -18.42 11.18
CA GLY A 365 9.82 -18.05 10.03
C GLY A 365 8.68 -17.05 10.32
N ALA A 366 8.71 -16.33 11.45
CA ALA A 366 7.60 -15.49 11.91
C ALA A 366 7.10 -14.50 10.85
N PHE A 367 7.98 -13.90 10.06
CA PHE A 367 7.67 -12.97 8.96
C PHE A 367 8.10 -13.50 7.59
N ALA A 368 8.40 -14.80 7.47
CA ALA A 368 8.90 -15.33 6.21
C ALA A 368 7.85 -15.19 5.09
N GLY A 369 8.24 -14.66 3.93
CA GLY A 369 7.35 -14.40 2.80
C GLY A 369 6.54 -13.11 2.91
N CYS A 370 6.80 -12.23 3.89
CA CYS A 370 6.23 -10.87 3.94
C CYS A 370 6.91 -9.96 2.90
N ARG A 371 6.64 -10.21 1.61
CA ARG A 371 7.34 -9.58 0.48
C ARG A 371 7.24 -8.07 0.42
N SER A 372 6.17 -7.49 0.96
CA SER A 372 5.96 -6.04 1.06
C SER A 372 6.49 -5.41 2.36
N LEU A 373 7.09 -6.18 3.28
CA LEU A 373 7.66 -5.65 4.52
C LEU A 373 8.93 -4.86 4.20
N ILE A 374 8.92 -3.56 4.51
CA ILE A 374 9.98 -2.62 4.10
C ILE A 374 11.04 -2.43 5.19
N LYS A 375 10.61 -2.55 6.45
CA LYS A 375 11.44 -2.44 7.64
C LYS A 375 11.08 -3.56 8.63
N ALA A 376 12.08 -4.04 9.34
CA ALA A 376 11.91 -4.84 10.55
C ALA A 376 12.13 -3.91 11.75
N GLU A 377 11.07 -3.21 12.18
CA GLU A 377 11.12 -2.38 13.39
C GLU A 377 10.95 -3.29 14.61
N LEU A 378 12.03 -3.40 15.40
CA LEU A 378 12.12 -4.28 16.56
C LEU A 378 12.26 -3.45 17.83
N PRO A 379 11.51 -3.75 18.90
CA PRO A 379 11.68 -3.08 20.19
C PRO A 379 13.01 -3.44 20.84
N GLU A 380 13.51 -2.59 21.75
CA GLU A 380 14.81 -2.81 22.43
C GLU A 380 14.82 -4.06 23.32
N SER A 381 13.65 -4.58 23.69
CA SER A 381 13.50 -5.83 24.44
C SER A 381 13.85 -7.10 23.67
N VAL A 382 13.96 -7.06 22.32
CA VAL A 382 14.23 -8.27 21.53
C VAL A 382 15.64 -8.80 21.81
N THR A 383 15.72 -10.07 22.22
CA THR A 383 16.97 -10.78 22.51
C THR A 383 17.29 -11.88 21.51
N ALA A 384 16.27 -12.45 20.84
CA ALA A 384 16.47 -13.54 19.88
C ALA A 384 15.59 -13.44 18.64
N ILE A 385 16.18 -13.72 17.48
CA ILE A 385 15.52 -13.82 16.18
C ILE A 385 15.71 -15.24 15.65
N GLY A 386 14.61 -15.91 15.32
CA GLY A 386 14.59 -17.31 14.93
C GLY A 386 15.10 -17.59 13.52
N ARG A 387 15.27 -18.87 13.22
CA ARG A 387 15.64 -19.37 11.90
C ARG A 387 14.63 -18.90 10.85
N LYS A 388 15.11 -18.38 9.72
CA LYS A 388 14.29 -17.90 8.59
C LYS A 388 13.27 -16.80 8.95
N ALA A 389 13.41 -16.12 10.09
CA ALA A 389 12.38 -15.20 10.60
C ALA A 389 11.87 -14.18 9.56
N TYR A 390 12.74 -13.64 8.72
CA TYR A 390 12.42 -12.66 7.67
C TYR A 390 12.74 -13.17 6.26
N ARG A 391 12.88 -14.49 6.06
CA ARG A 391 13.22 -15.06 4.75
C ARG A 391 12.20 -14.64 3.68
N TYR A 392 12.64 -14.33 2.47
CA TYR A 392 11.80 -13.84 1.36
C TYR A 392 11.10 -12.48 1.58
N CYS A 393 11.56 -11.66 2.52
CA CYS A 393 11.10 -10.26 2.62
C CYS A 393 11.76 -9.40 1.54
N SER A 394 11.31 -9.53 0.29
CA SER A 394 11.96 -8.94 -0.89
C SER A 394 12.03 -7.41 -0.92
N SER A 395 11.17 -6.71 -0.18
CA SER A 395 11.17 -5.24 -0.07
C SER A 395 11.93 -4.73 1.17
N LEU A 396 12.48 -5.61 2.01
CA LEU A 396 13.24 -5.22 3.20
C LEU A 396 14.59 -4.66 2.75
N ILE A 397 14.89 -3.41 3.12
CA ILE A 397 16.10 -2.70 2.61
C ILE A 397 17.22 -2.66 3.64
N ALA A 398 16.84 -2.50 4.90
CA ALA A 398 17.77 -2.34 6.00
C ALA A 398 17.20 -3.00 7.24
N VAL A 399 18.09 -3.55 8.07
CA VAL A 399 17.74 -4.10 9.37
C VAL A 399 18.67 -3.48 10.41
N ASN A 400 18.07 -2.84 11.42
CA ASN A 400 18.77 -2.36 12.60
C ASN A 400 18.34 -3.25 13.75
N LEU A 401 19.21 -4.17 14.16
CA LEU A 401 18.95 -5.03 15.30
C LEU A 401 19.17 -4.25 16.60
N PRO A 402 18.28 -4.36 17.59
CA PRO A 402 18.43 -3.68 18.88
C PRO A 402 19.63 -4.14 19.70
N ARG A 403 20.02 -3.35 20.72
CA ARG A 403 21.24 -3.60 21.52
C ARG A 403 21.24 -4.94 22.25
N ASN A 404 20.07 -5.46 22.57
CA ASN A 404 19.92 -6.66 23.39
C ASN A 404 19.90 -7.96 22.59
N VAL A 405 19.91 -7.89 21.26
CA VAL A 405 19.93 -9.10 20.42
C VAL A 405 21.21 -9.89 20.68
N ALA A 406 21.04 -11.11 21.18
CA ALA A 406 22.11 -12.07 21.45
C ALA A 406 22.20 -13.13 20.35
N PHE A 407 21.07 -13.50 19.74
CA PHE A 407 21.02 -14.57 18.73
C PHE A 407 20.18 -14.20 17.51
N VAL A 408 20.70 -14.51 16.33
CA VAL A 408 20.00 -14.41 15.04
C VAL A 408 20.15 -15.74 14.31
N GLY A 409 19.04 -16.42 14.05
CA GLY A 409 19.03 -17.79 13.52
C GLY A 409 19.47 -17.91 12.06
N ASP A 410 19.71 -19.15 11.65
CA ASP A 410 20.10 -19.48 10.27
C ASP A 410 19.12 -18.92 9.24
N GLU A 411 19.64 -18.42 8.12
CA GLU A 411 18.85 -17.90 6.99
C GLU A 411 17.84 -16.80 7.39
N ALA A 412 18.01 -16.12 8.53
CA ALA A 412 17.01 -15.18 9.07
C ALA A 412 16.60 -14.09 8.06
N PHE A 413 17.53 -13.64 7.20
CA PHE A 413 17.30 -12.64 6.16
C PHE A 413 17.65 -13.19 4.77
N SER A 414 17.53 -14.50 4.54
CA SER A 414 17.79 -15.05 3.21
C SER A 414 16.72 -14.61 2.20
N ASP A 415 17.10 -14.50 0.93
CA ASP A 415 16.20 -14.13 -0.18
C ASP A 415 15.53 -12.75 0.01
N CYS A 416 16.14 -11.85 0.78
CA CYS A 416 15.70 -10.46 0.91
C CYS A 416 16.33 -9.63 -0.21
N GLU A 417 15.74 -9.67 -1.41
CA GLU A 417 16.39 -9.19 -2.63
C GLU A 417 16.89 -7.73 -2.59
N GLN A 418 16.17 -6.84 -1.90
CA GLN A 418 16.52 -5.42 -1.76
C GLN A 418 17.31 -5.09 -0.48
N LEU A 419 17.65 -6.08 0.35
CA LEU A 419 18.35 -5.85 1.62
C LEU A 419 19.79 -5.44 1.32
N ARG A 420 20.19 -4.25 1.76
CA ARG A 420 21.51 -3.67 1.50
C ARG A 420 22.44 -3.74 2.70
N TRP A 421 21.94 -3.49 3.90
CA TRP A 421 22.78 -3.54 5.10
C TRP A 421 22.03 -4.06 6.33
N ILE A 422 22.80 -4.67 7.24
CA ILE A 422 22.36 -5.04 8.58
C ILE A 422 23.28 -4.35 9.59
N SER A 423 22.71 -3.66 10.58
CA SER A 423 23.41 -3.19 11.78
C SER A 423 23.04 -4.08 12.95
N MET A 424 24.02 -4.58 13.71
CA MET A 424 23.78 -5.48 14.85
C MET A 424 24.79 -5.32 15.99
N PRO A 425 24.45 -5.68 17.24
CA PRO A 425 25.39 -5.62 18.36
C PRO A 425 26.63 -6.49 18.11
N ALA A 426 27.80 -6.05 18.57
CA ALA A 426 29.04 -6.83 18.51
C ALA A 426 28.89 -8.23 19.14
N LYS A 427 28.12 -8.33 20.23
CA LYS A 427 27.83 -9.59 20.95
C LYS A 427 26.89 -10.56 20.22
N ALA A 428 26.17 -10.12 19.18
CA ALA A 428 25.14 -10.93 18.55
C ALA A 428 25.76 -12.09 17.75
N ASN A 429 25.37 -13.33 18.09
CA ASN A 429 25.71 -14.51 17.31
C ASN A 429 24.76 -14.64 16.12
N ALA A 430 25.33 -14.71 14.90
CA ALA A 430 24.57 -14.82 13.66
C ALA A 430 24.72 -16.22 13.07
N GLY A 431 23.58 -16.84 12.77
CA GLY A 431 23.47 -18.15 12.15
C GLY A 431 23.98 -18.19 10.71
N LYS A 432 24.09 -19.40 10.19
CA LYS A 432 24.60 -19.68 8.83
C LYS A 432 23.68 -19.07 7.77
N ASN A 433 24.26 -18.70 6.64
CA ASN A 433 23.51 -18.25 5.45
C ASN A 433 22.58 -17.05 5.72
N LEU A 434 22.95 -16.18 6.66
CA LEU A 434 22.11 -15.09 7.17
C LEU A 434 21.41 -14.29 6.08
N THR A 435 22.12 -13.94 5.01
CA THR A 435 21.64 -13.13 3.87
C THR A 435 21.70 -13.88 2.53
N LEU A 436 21.71 -15.21 2.55
CA LEU A 436 21.82 -16.05 1.35
C LEU A 436 20.83 -15.63 0.26
N ARG A 437 21.29 -15.41 -0.98
CA ARG A 437 20.49 -14.95 -2.14
C ARG A 437 19.87 -13.55 -2.00
N SER A 438 20.37 -12.71 -1.10
CA SER A 438 20.01 -11.27 -1.05
C SER A 438 20.88 -10.48 -2.03
N LYS A 439 20.33 -10.22 -3.23
CA LYS A 439 21.08 -9.72 -4.39
C LYS A 439 21.71 -8.34 -4.18
N ASP A 440 21.02 -7.44 -3.49
CA ASP A 440 21.49 -6.07 -3.25
C ASP A 440 22.35 -5.94 -1.98
N PHE A 441 22.71 -7.05 -1.32
CA PHE A 441 23.38 -7.02 -0.02
C PHE A 441 24.82 -6.53 -0.10
N GLN A 442 25.16 -5.55 0.73
CA GLN A 442 26.45 -4.87 0.72
C GLN A 442 27.30 -5.22 1.95
N LYS A 443 26.75 -5.07 3.17
CA LYS A 443 27.56 -5.26 4.39
C LYS A 443 26.75 -5.53 5.66
N ILE A 444 27.43 -6.12 6.65
CA ILE A 444 27.02 -6.14 8.06
C ILE A 444 27.90 -5.14 8.81
N THR A 445 27.30 -4.30 9.65
CA THR A 445 28.00 -3.43 10.59
C THR A 445 27.73 -3.91 12.01
N ARG A 446 28.81 -4.08 12.79
CA ARG A 446 28.74 -4.40 14.22
C ARG A 446 29.04 -3.17 15.04
N TYR A 447 28.23 -2.90 16.07
CA TYR A 447 28.36 -1.74 16.95
C TYR A 447 28.43 -2.11 18.44
#